data_AF-A0A485CLS4-F1
#
_entry.id   AF-A0A485CLS4-F1
#
_cell.length_a   1.000
_cell.length_b   1.000
_cell.length_c   1.000
_cell.angle_alpha   90.00
_cell.angle_beta   90.00
_cell.angle_gamma   90.00
#
_symmetry.space_group_name_H-M   'P 1'
#
loop_
_entity.id
_entity.type
_entity.pdbx_description
1 polymer ?
#
loop_
_entity_poly.entity_id
_entity_poly.type
_entity_poly.pdbx_seq_one_letter_code
_entity_poly.pdbx_strand_id
1 'polypeptide(L)' 'MSKSLQKPTILNVETVARSRLFNVESVDLEFSNGVRRVYERMRPSTREAVMIVPIVDDHLIPDS' A
#
# COMPACT_ATOMS: atom_id res chain seq x y z
N MET A 1 18.87 -4.74 25.99
CA MET A 1 19.06 -5.07 24.56
C MET A 1 17.77 -4.70 23.83
N SER A 2 17.75 -3.63 23.02
CA SER A 2 16.61 -3.34 22.16
C SER A 2 16.61 -4.31 20.98
N LYS A 3 15.51 -5.04 20.78
CA LYS A 3 15.37 -5.97 19.66
C LYS A 3 15.13 -5.14 18.39
N SER A 4 15.91 -5.38 17.34
CA SER A 4 15.72 -4.73 16.04
C SER A 4 14.34 -5.08 15.45
N LEU A 5 13.70 -4.13 14.78
CA LEU A 5 12.44 -4.36 14.09
C LEU A 5 12.66 -5.32 12.91
N GLN A 6 12.15 -6.53 13.05
CA GLN A 6 12.15 -7.53 11.99
C GLN A 6 10.79 -7.51 11.27
N LYS A 7 10.83 -7.35 9.94
CA LYS A 7 9.63 -7.43 9.09
C LYS A 7 9.00 -8.84 9.18
N PRO A 8 7.67 -8.95 9.05
CA PRO A 8 7.02 -10.24 8.95
C PRO A 8 7.43 -10.96 7.66
N THR A 9 7.40 -12.28 7.70
CA THR A 9 7.55 -13.14 6.52
C THR A 9 6.21 -13.22 5.79
N ILE A 10 6.23 -13.03 4.47
CA ILE A 10 5.07 -13.28 3.62
C ILE A 10 5.04 -14.78 3.31
N LEU A 11 3.98 -15.46 3.74
CA LEU A 11 3.80 -16.89 3.52
C LEU A 11 3.06 -17.16 2.21
N ASN A 12 2.08 -16.33 1.88
CA ASN A 12 1.26 -16.47 0.67
C ASN A 12 0.69 -15.11 0.23
N VAL A 13 0.39 -14.98 -1.06
CA VAL A 13 -0.29 -13.83 -1.65
C VAL A 13 -1.30 -14.35 -2.68
N GLU A 14 -2.56 -13.98 -2.52
CA GLU A 14 -3.65 -14.44 -3.39
C GLU A 14 -4.57 -13.28 -3.79
N THR A 15 -4.95 -13.19 -5.07
CA THR A 15 -6.00 -12.25 -5.50
C THR A 15 -7.36 -12.77 -5.05
N VAL A 16 -8.02 -12.03 -4.15
CA VAL A 16 -9.34 -12.42 -3.59
C VAL A 16 -10.50 -11.67 -4.21
N ALA A 17 -10.26 -10.49 -4.79
CA ALA A 17 -11.27 -9.72 -5.50
C ALA A 17 -10.67 -8.88 -6.62
N ARG A 18 -11.40 -8.74 -7.73
CA ARG A 18 -10.98 -7.92 -8.87
C ARG A 18 -12.16 -7.19 -9.50
N SER A 19 -11.97 -5.90 -9.74
CA SER A 19 -12.86 -5.04 -10.52
C SER A 19 -12.11 -4.37 -11.67
N ARG A 20 -12.76 -3.43 -12.37
CA ARG A 20 -12.15 -2.67 -13.47
C ARG A 20 -10.93 -1.84 -13.04
N LEU A 21 -10.99 -1.25 -11.84
CA LEU A 21 -9.95 -0.34 -11.34
C LEU A 21 -9.20 -0.89 -10.12
N PHE A 22 -9.77 -1.89 -9.43
CA PHE A 22 -9.22 -2.41 -8.19
C PHE A 22 -8.85 -3.89 -8.32
N ASN A 23 -7.74 -4.27 -7.70
CA ASN A 23 -7.32 -5.65 -7.53
C ASN A 23 -6.85 -5.79 -6.07
N VAL A 24 -7.56 -6.63 -5.30
CA VAL A 24 -7.32 -6.82 -3.87
C VAL A 24 -6.63 -8.17 -3.66
N GLU A 25 -5.54 -8.15 -2.92
CA GLU A 25 -4.78 -9.32 -2.53
C GLU A 25 -4.95 -9.60 -1.03
N SER A 26 -5.22 -10.85 -0.69
CA SER A 26 -5.00 -11.40 0.64
C SER A 26 -3.51 -11.76 0.79
N VAL A 27 -2.92 -11.43 1.94
CA VAL A 27 -1.52 -11.64 2.27
C VAL A 27 -1.41 -12.33 3.62
N ASP A 28 -0.91 -13.55 3.60
CA ASP A 28 -0.64 -14.32 4.81
C ASP A 28 0.73 -13.93 5.37
N LEU A 29 0.76 -13.48 6.62
CA LEU A 29 1.95 -12.97 7.29
C LEU A 29 2.25 -13.77 8.56
N GLU A 30 3.54 -14.02 8.80
CA GLU A 30 4.07 -14.47 10.08
C GLU A 30 5.02 -13.40 10.66
N PHE A 31 4.65 -12.85 11.82
CA PHE A 31 5.45 -11.84 12.51
C PHE A 31 6.60 -12.48 13.30
N SER A 32 7.61 -11.68 13.64
CA SER A 32 8.81 -12.14 14.38
C SER A 32 8.53 -12.67 15.80
N ASN A 33 7.31 -12.50 16.30
CA ASN A 33 6.80 -13.09 17.54
C ASN A 33 5.98 -14.37 17.30
N GLY A 34 5.96 -14.92 16.08
CA GLY A 34 5.24 -16.12 15.69
C GLY A 34 3.74 -15.92 15.42
N VAL A 35 3.21 -14.71 15.62
CA VAL A 35 1.79 -14.43 15.35
C VAL A 35 1.54 -14.49 13.84
N ARG A 36 0.48 -15.21 13.45
CA ARG A 36 0.00 -15.27 12.06
C ARG A 36 -1.24 -14.43 11.86
N ARG A 37 -1.30 -13.71 10.73
CA ARG A 37 -2.45 -12.90 10.32
C ARG A 37 -2.63 -12.91 8.81
N VAL A 38 -3.87 -12.67 8.40
CA VAL A 38 -4.26 -12.45 7.00
C VAL A 38 -4.60 -10.98 6.84
N TYR A 39 -3.91 -10.29 5.93
CA TYR A 39 -4.14 -8.88 5.63
C TYR A 39 -4.68 -8.74 4.22
N GLU A 40 -5.51 -7.73 3.97
CA GLU A 40 -5.89 -7.34 2.62
C GLU A 40 -5.14 -6.09 2.18
N ARG A 41 -4.70 -6.04 0.93
CA ARG A 41 -4.09 -4.86 0.32
C ARG A 41 -4.53 -4.70 -1.12
N MET A 42 -4.40 -3.47 -1.62
CA MET A 42 -4.40 -3.24 -3.06
C MET A 42 -3.15 -3.87 -3.69
N ARG A 43 -3.32 -4.58 -4.80
CA ARG A 43 -2.20 -5.12 -5.57
C ARG A 43 -1.22 -4.00 -5.89
N PRO A 44 0.06 -4.12 -5.51
CA PRO A 44 1.06 -3.10 -5.79
C PRO A 44 1.12 -2.83 -7.30
N SER A 45 1.06 -1.56 -7.67
CA SER A 45 1.28 -1.12 -9.05
C SER A 45 2.56 -0.29 -9.08
N THR A 46 3.34 -0.40 -10.16
CA THR A 46 4.51 0.46 -10.39
C THR A 46 4.12 1.85 -10.91
N ARG A 47 2.82 2.15 -10.97
CA ARG A 47 2.30 3.40 -11.50
C ARG A 47 2.22 4.41 -10.36
N GLU A 48 2.97 5.49 -10.50
CA GLU A 48 2.98 6.60 -9.55
C GLU A 48 2.02 7.70 -10.00
N ALA A 49 1.63 8.57 -9.06
CA ALA A 49 0.81 9.74 -9.32
C ALA A 49 1.63 11.01 -9.09
N VAL A 50 1.33 12.05 -9.86
CA VAL A 50 1.88 13.40 -9.67
C VAL A 50 0.73 14.33 -9.31
N MET A 51 0.97 15.23 -8.35
CA MET A 51 0.09 16.35 -8.04
C MET A 51 0.72 17.63 -8.61
N ILE A 52 -0.10 18.44 -9.29
CA ILE A 52 0.33 19.73 -9.85
C ILE A 52 -0.24 20.82 -8.96
N VAL A 53 0.59 21.80 -8.57
CA VAL A 53 0.18 22.95 -7.76
C VAL A 53 0.51 24.23 -8.54
N PRO A 54 -0.45 24.79 -9.30
CA PRO A 54 -0.21 25.98 -10.12
C PRO A 54 -0.16 27.26 -9.27
N ILE A 55 0.87 28.08 -9.50
CA ILE A 55 1.03 29.41 -8.92
C ILE A 55 1.14 30.42 -10.06
N VAL A 56 0.25 31.42 -10.07
CA VAL A 56 0.25 32.54 -11.02
C VAL A 56 0.01 33.83 -10.24
N ASP A 57 0.82 34.85 -10.50
CA ASP A 57 0.75 36.16 -9.83
C ASP A 57 0.68 36.04 -8.29
N ASP A 58 1.55 35.22 -7.69
CA ASP A 58 1.60 34.93 -6.25
C ASP A 58 0.32 34.31 -5.64
N HIS A 59 -0.57 33.79 -6.49
CA HIS A 59 -1.80 33.11 -6.08
C HIS A 59 -1.84 31.66 -6.54
N LEU A 60 -2.31 30.77 -5.65
CA LEU A 60 -2.74 29.44 -6.06
C LEU A 60 -3.98 29.57 -6.93
N ILE A 61 -3.97 28.96 -8.11
CA ILE A 61 -5.19 28.82 -8.89
C ILE A 61 -6.01 27.70 -8.21
N PRO A 62 -7.25 27.97 -7.76
CA PRO A 62 -8.10 26.92 -7.22
C PRO A 62 -8.36 25.87 -8.30
N ASP A 63 -8.36 24.59 -7.92
CA ASP A 63 -8.94 23.55 -8.77
C ASP A 63 -10.41 23.96 -9.04
N SER A 64 -10.77 24.10 -10.32
CA SER A 64 -12.10 24.53 -10.76
C SER A 64 -13.11 23.41 -10.69
#